data_AF-A0A7X3PRL6-F1
#
_entry.id   AF-A0A7X3PRL6-F1
#
_cell.length_a   1.000
_cell.length_b   1.000
_cell.length_c   1.000
_cell.angle_alpha   90.00
_cell.angle_beta   90.00
_cell.angle_gamma   90.00
#
_symmetry.space_group_name_H-M   'P 1'
#
loop_
_entity.id
_entity.type
_entity.pdbx_description
1 polymer ?
#
loop_
_entity_poly.entity_id
_entity_poly.type
_entity_poly.pdbx_seq_one_letter_code
_entity_poly.pdbx_strand_id
1 'polypeptide(L)'
;MKQQWRERLGTVTLEPCAPVVAGSYQQWTLTLTVGSYGIDEGGTIKIAQRLACDMQPAQFSDPAAPAYCTVQTNGAAKLAPRFAPKGHERPWMIWCVVIDVYDGSLAPGDTVTVVLGERSGGSPGIRVQTFVESAHEFRVFVDPTNAAVARAVVDSPKFPIVAGEAVELVCI
;
A
#
# COMPACT_ATOMS: atom_id res chain seq x y z
N MET A 1 -1.98 6.55 -23.82
CA MET A 1 -1.27 5.55 -22.99
C MET A 1 -1.70 5.55 -21.53
N LYS A 2 -1.59 6.65 -20.76
CA LYS A 2 -2.00 6.67 -19.34
C LYS A 2 -3.47 6.27 -19.12
N GLN A 3 -4.40 6.85 -19.87
CA GLN A 3 -5.83 6.50 -19.78
C GLN A 3 -6.08 4.99 -20.00
N GLN A 4 -5.44 4.40 -21.01
CA GLN A 4 -5.52 2.97 -21.30
C GLN A 4 -5.02 2.09 -20.15
N TRP A 5 -3.91 2.46 -19.51
CA TRP A 5 -3.39 1.68 -18.38
C TRP A 5 -4.26 1.81 -17.13
N ARG A 6 -4.89 2.97 -16.93
CA ARG A 6 -5.86 3.18 -15.86
C ARG A 6 -7.10 2.28 -16.04
N GLU A 7 -7.64 2.24 -17.26
CA GLU A 7 -8.77 1.36 -17.59
C GLU A 7 -8.41 -0.13 -17.48
N ARG A 8 -7.16 -0.51 -17.76
CA ARG A 8 -6.71 -1.91 -17.77
C ARG A 8 -6.36 -2.42 -16.38
N LEU A 9 -5.54 -1.70 -15.63
CA LEU A 9 -5.04 -2.13 -14.32
C LEU A 9 -5.94 -1.70 -13.17
N GLY A 10 -6.79 -0.69 -13.39
CA GLY A 10 -7.73 -0.19 -12.40
C GLY A 10 -7.30 1.12 -11.75
N THR A 11 -7.93 1.42 -10.62
CA THR A 11 -7.75 2.66 -9.87
C THR A 11 -7.52 2.39 -8.39
N VAL A 12 -6.77 3.27 -7.74
CA VAL A 12 -6.49 3.16 -6.30
C VAL A 12 -6.97 4.41 -5.59
N THR A 13 -7.63 4.22 -4.46
CA THR A 13 -7.97 5.27 -3.51
C THR A 13 -7.30 5.02 -2.16
N LEU A 14 -7.14 6.08 -1.36
CA LEU A 14 -6.54 6.03 -0.03
C LEU A 14 -7.38 6.89 0.91
N GLU A 15 -7.72 6.36 2.07
CA GLU A 15 -8.49 7.07 3.09
C GLU A 15 -7.90 6.84 4.49
N PRO A 16 -7.53 7.90 5.23
CA PRO A 16 -7.49 9.30 4.81
C PRO A 16 -6.32 9.62 3.87
N CYS A 17 -6.53 10.46 2.86
CA CYS A 17 -5.46 11.00 2.01
C CYS A 17 -5.14 12.46 2.40
N ALA A 18 -4.61 12.64 3.61
CA ALA A 18 -4.32 13.95 4.21
C ALA A 18 -2.85 14.04 4.69
N PRO A 19 -2.33 15.25 4.97
CA PRO A 19 -1.02 15.41 5.58
C PRO A 19 -0.87 14.62 6.88
N VAL A 20 0.28 13.98 7.08
CA VAL A 20 0.60 13.22 8.31
C VAL A 20 1.91 13.69 8.92
N VAL A 21 2.01 13.64 10.25
CA VAL A 21 3.22 14.04 10.97
C VAL A 21 4.29 12.94 10.88
N ALA A 22 5.53 13.31 10.58
CA ALA A 22 6.67 12.40 10.58
C ALA A 22 6.78 11.62 11.90
N GLY A 23 7.02 10.32 11.83
CA GLY A 23 7.14 9.44 13.00
C GLY A 23 5.83 9.17 13.76
N SER A 24 4.70 9.75 13.37
CA SER A 24 3.40 9.46 14.00
C SER A 24 2.88 8.07 13.61
N TYR A 25 1.92 7.55 14.37
CA TYR A 25 1.20 6.33 14.01
C TYR A 25 -0.07 6.66 13.24
N GLN A 26 -0.30 5.97 12.13
CA GLN A 26 -1.44 6.20 11.25
C GLN A 26 -2.18 4.90 10.95
N GLN A 27 -3.40 5.04 10.42
CA GLN A 27 -4.16 3.97 9.80
C GLN A 27 -4.62 4.47 8.42
N TRP A 28 -4.47 3.65 7.39
CA TRP A 28 -4.98 3.94 6.06
C TRP A 28 -5.78 2.77 5.51
N THR A 29 -6.83 3.10 4.76
CA THR A 29 -7.55 2.15 3.92
C THR A 29 -7.19 2.43 2.47
N LEU A 30 -6.42 1.55 1.86
CA LEU A 30 -6.10 1.59 0.44
C LEU A 30 -7.06 0.64 -0.29
N THR A 31 -7.79 1.15 -1.28
CA THR A 31 -8.71 0.34 -2.08
C THR A 31 -8.27 0.34 -3.54
N LEU A 32 -7.91 -0.83 -4.06
CA LEU A 32 -7.70 -1.07 -5.48
C LEU A 32 -9.02 -1.55 -6.09
N THR A 33 -9.58 -0.81 -7.05
CA THR A 33 -10.65 -1.29 -7.92
C THR A 33 -10.03 -1.90 -9.17
N VAL A 34 -10.29 -3.18 -9.42
CA VAL A 34 -9.70 -3.96 -10.50
C VAL A 34 -10.18 -3.44 -11.86
N GLY A 35 -9.24 -3.23 -12.77
CA GLY A 35 -9.52 -2.76 -14.11
C GLY A 35 -10.05 -3.84 -15.06
N SER A 36 -10.20 -3.48 -16.32
CA SER A 36 -10.75 -4.34 -17.38
C SER A 36 -9.96 -5.62 -17.66
N TYR A 37 -8.69 -5.72 -17.22
CA TYR A 37 -7.92 -6.96 -17.36
C TYR A 37 -8.31 -8.03 -16.33
N GLY A 38 -9.00 -7.68 -15.25
CA GLY A 38 -9.10 -8.57 -14.10
C GLY A 38 -7.72 -8.81 -13.46
N ILE A 39 -7.67 -9.71 -12.48
CA ILE A 39 -6.43 -10.27 -11.94
C ILE A 39 -6.65 -11.77 -11.81
N ASP A 40 -5.95 -12.55 -12.64
CA ASP A 40 -6.07 -14.00 -12.68
C ASP A 40 -5.44 -14.67 -11.46
N GLU A 41 -5.70 -15.96 -11.31
CA GLU A 41 -5.05 -16.79 -10.29
C GLU A 41 -3.51 -16.76 -10.48
N GLY A 42 -2.79 -16.54 -9.38
CA GLY A 42 -1.34 -16.33 -9.39
C GLY A 42 -0.93 -14.89 -9.73
N GLY A 43 -1.87 -14.01 -10.07
CA GLY A 43 -1.60 -12.58 -10.19
C GLY A 43 -1.12 -11.96 -8.88
N THR A 44 -0.41 -10.84 -8.97
CA THR A 44 0.19 -10.20 -7.80
C THR A 44 -0.12 -8.71 -7.76
N ILE A 45 -0.53 -8.23 -6.60
CA ILE A 45 -0.63 -6.80 -6.27
C ILE A 45 0.53 -6.44 -5.36
N LYS A 46 1.17 -5.29 -5.59
CA LYS A 46 2.25 -4.79 -4.75
C LYS A 46 1.99 -3.36 -4.36
N ILE A 47 2.15 -3.04 -3.07
CA ILE A 47 2.19 -1.67 -2.55
C ILE A 47 3.61 -1.43 -2.09
N ALA A 48 4.30 -0.49 -2.73
CA ALA A 48 5.70 -0.22 -2.47
C ALA A 48 5.95 1.25 -2.12
N GLN A 49 6.95 1.48 -1.27
CA GLN A 49 7.47 2.81 -0.97
C GLN A 49 8.80 3.04 -1.69
N ARG A 50 9.27 4.29 -1.67
CA ARG A 50 10.58 4.65 -2.18
C ARG A 50 11.68 4.03 -1.32
N LEU A 51 12.83 3.78 -1.94
CA LEU A 51 14.05 3.31 -1.26
C LEU A 51 14.40 4.14 -0.02
N ALA A 52 14.26 5.46 -0.10
CA ALA A 52 14.42 6.34 1.04
C ALA A 52 13.09 6.38 1.80
N CYS A 53 12.89 5.42 2.70
CA CYS A 53 11.74 5.35 3.61
C CYS A 53 12.10 4.48 4.82
N ASP A 54 11.73 4.92 6.02
CA ASP A 54 11.85 4.16 7.27
C ASP A 54 10.50 3.95 7.97
N MET A 55 9.38 4.02 7.24
CA MET A 55 8.02 3.74 7.72
C MET A 55 7.84 2.29 8.19
N GLN A 56 7.53 2.03 9.45
CA GLN A 56 7.57 0.67 10.04
C GLN A 56 7.06 -0.49 9.14
N PRO A 57 7.76 -1.64 9.07
CA PRO A 57 7.32 -2.81 8.31
C PRO A 57 5.91 -3.29 8.66
N ALA A 58 5.09 -3.53 7.64
CA ALA A 58 3.76 -4.14 7.81
C ALA A 58 3.86 -5.58 8.34
N GLN A 59 2.88 -5.98 9.15
CA GLN A 59 2.72 -7.35 9.61
C GLN A 59 1.24 -7.76 9.59
N PHE A 60 0.97 -9.06 9.54
CA PHE A 60 -0.38 -9.62 9.31
C PHE A 60 -0.78 -10.68 10.34
N SER A 61 -0.06 -10.77 11.47
CA SER A 61 -0.15 -11.89 12.41
C SER A 61 -0.64 -11.51 13.80
N ASP A 62 -0.32 -10.31 14.29
CA ASP A 62 -0.67 -9.88 15.65
C ASP A 62 -1.53 -8.60 15.61
N PRO A 63 -2.86 -8.70 15.86
CA PRO A 63 -3.77 -7.57 15.78
C PRO A 63 -3.56 -6.50 16.87
N ALA A 64 -2.82 -6.82 17.94
CA ALA A 64 -2.50 -5.87 19.02
C ALA A 64 -1.12 -5.21 18.83
N ALA A 65 -0.23 -5.80 18.02
CA ALA A 65 1.09 -5.24 17.77
C ALA A 65 1.06 -4.09 16.75
N PRO A 66 2.00 -3.13 16.84
CA PRO A 66 2.17 -2.09 15.83
C PRO A 66 2.29 -2.62 14.40
N ALA A 67 1.91 -1.78 13.44
CA ALA A 67 1.93 -2.06 12.01
C ALA A 67 1.13 -3.30 11.56
N TYR A 68 0.14 -3.71 12.36
CA TYR A 68 -0.85 -4.71 11.94
C TYR A 68 -1.61 -4.23 10.71
N CYS A 69 -1.77 -5.10 9.73
CA CYS A 69 -2.46 -4.83 8.49
C CYS A 69 -3.42 -5.97 8.15
N THR A 70 -4.48 -5.66 7.41
CA THR A 70 -5.39 -6.66 6.85
C THR A 70 -5.62 -6.42 5.37
N VAL A 71 -6.02 -7.49 4.68
CA VAL A 71 -6.31 -7.47 3.25
C VAL A 71 -7.56 -8.30 3.01
N GLN A 72 -8.51 -7.72 2.29
CA GLN A 72 -9.79 -8.35 1.95
C GLN A 72 -10.19 -8.00 0.53
N THR A 73 -11.11 -8.77 -0.05
CA THR A 73 -11.72 -8.49 -1.35
C THR A 73 -13.21 -8.77 -1.32
N ASN A 74 -13.97 -8.10 -2.18
CA ASN A 74 -15.36 -8.45 -2.48
C ASN A 74 -15.50 -9.49 -3.61
N GLY A 75 -14.39 -9.82 -4.29
CA GLY A 75 -14.33 -10.81 -5.35
C GLY A 75 -14.29 -12.24 -4.79
N ALA A 76 -14.32 -13.22 -5.69
CA ALA A 76 -14.36 -14.64 -5.33
C ALA A 76 -12.99 -15.24 -4.96
N ALA A 77 -11.88 -14.55 -5.29
CA ALA A 77 -10.53 -15.03 -5.03
C ALA A 77 -10.12 -14.92 -3.55
N LYS A 78 -9.15 -15.73 -3.14
CA LYS A 78 -8.43 -15.56 -1.88
C LYS A 78 -7.16 -14.75 -2.07
N LEU A 79 -6.74 -14.08 -0.99
CA LEU A 79 -5.60 -13.18 -0.99
C LEU A 79 -4.58 -13.63 0.06
N ALA A 80 -3.31 -13.70 -0.33
CA ALA A 80 -2.19 -14.05 0.54
C ALA A 80 -1.27 -12.84 0.69
N PRO A 81 -1.49 -11.97 1.70
CA PRO A 81 -0.62 -10.83 1.94
C PRO A 81 0.66 -11.26 2.67
N ARG A 82 1.77 -10.63 2.30
CA ARG A 82 3.06 -10.79 2.98
C ARG A 82 3.89 -9.52 2.87
N PHE A 83 4.76 -9.31 3.85
CA PHE A 83 5.78 -8.28 3.79
C PHE A 83 7.02 -8.76 3.05
N ALA A 84 7.54 -7.94 2.14
CA ALA A 84 8.78 -8.19 1.42
C ALA A 84 9.73 -7.00 1.61
N PRO A 85 10.86 -7.16 2.35
CA PRO A 85 11.83 -6.08 2.55
C PRO A 85 12.36 -5.50 1.24
N LYS A 86 12.50 -6.36 0.21
CA LYS A 86 12.84 -6.01 -1.17
C LYS A 86 11.86 -6.70 -2.13
N GLY A 87 10.81 -6.00 -2.57
CA GLY A 87 9.70 -6.61 -3.32
C GLY A 87 9.58 -6.22 -4.80
N HIS A 88 10.36 -5.23 -5.26
CA HIS A 88 10.28 -4.69 -6.61
C HIS A 88 11.60 -4.03 -7.06
N GLU A 89 11.62 -3.33 -8.19
CA GLU A 89 12.81 -2.64 -8.72
C GLU A 89 12.98 -1.22 -8.16
N ARG A 90 14.21 -0.69 -8.22
CA ARG A 90 14.49 0.69 -7.80
C ARG A 90 13.73 1.68 -8.71
N PRO A 91 13.20 2.79 -8.17
CA PRO A 91 13.34 3.25 -6.78
C PRO A 91 12.28 2.71 -5.80
N TRP A 92 11.38 1.84 -6.23
CA TRP A 92 10.17 1.41 -5.50
C TRP A 92 10.31 0.00 -4.92
N MET A 93 11.48 -0.32 -4.34
CA MET A 93 11.80 -1.71 -4.01
C MET A 93 11.63 -2.08 -2.55
N ILE A 94 11.55 -1.10 -1.65
CA ILE A 94 11.71 -1.34 -0.21
C ILE A 94 10.36 -1.41 0.48
N TRP A 95 10.29 -2.33 1.45
CA TRP A 95 9.21 -2.47 2.44
C TRP A 95 7.83 -2.70 1.83
N CYS A 96 7.81 -3.52 0.77
CA CYS A 96 6.62 -3.80 -0.02
C CYS A 96 5.64 -4.71 0.71
N VAL A 97 4.35 -4.35 0.66
CA VAL A 97 3.26 -5.31 0.86
C VAL A 97 3.00 -6.00 -0.48
N VAL A 98 3.16 -7.32 -0.50
CA VAL A 98 2.87 -8.15 -1.67
C VAL A 98 1.64 -8.98 -1.37
N ILE A 99 0.68 -8.99 -2.28
CA ILE A 99 -0.59 -9.69 -2.15
C ILE A 99 -0.71 -10.61 -3.36
N ASP A 100 -0.57 -11.90 -3.11
CA ASP A 100 -0.73 -12.92 -4.14
C ASP A 100 -2.21 -13.34 -4.20
N VAL A 101 -2.79 -13.33 -5.41
CA VAL A 101 -4.17 -13.78 -5.67
C VAL A 101 -4.13 -15.28 -5.92
N TYR A 102 -4.92 -16.06 -5.21
CA TYR A 102 -4.96 -17.52 -5.34
C TYR A 102 -6.37 -18.05 -5.09
N ASP A 103 -6.63 -19.29 -5.51
CA ASP A 103 -7.92 -19.96 -5.32
C ASP A 103 -9.08 -19.10 -5.85
N GLY A 104 -9.01 -18.80 -7.16
CA GLY A 104 -9.93 -17.91 -7.88
C GLY A 104 -9.23 -16.71 -8.53
N SER A 105 -10.03 -15.85 -9.17
CA SER A 105 -9.59 -14.62 -9.83
C SER A 105 -10.47 -13.43 -9.45
N LEU A 106 -9.95 -12.22 -9.69
CA LEU A 106 -10.67 -10.96 -9.47
C LEU A 106 -11.19 -10.43 -10.80
N ALA A 107 -12.49 -10.17 -10.86
CA ALA A 107 -13.16 -9.63 -12.04
C ALA A 107 -13.01 -8.10 -12.13
N PRO A 108 -13.17 -7.51 -13.32
CA PRO A 108 -13.25 -6.06 -13.45
C PRO A 108 -14.34 -5.47 -12.54
N GLY A 109 -13.97 -4.47 -11.73
CA GLY A 109 -14.85 -3.86 -10.74
C GLY A 109 -14.77 -4.46 -9.33
N ASP A 110 -14.18 -5.64 -9.16
CA ASP A 110 -13.87 -6.17 -7.83
C ASP A 110 -12.88 -5.23 -7.12
N THR A 111 -12.93 -5.23 -5.80
CA THR A 111 -12.07 -4.40 -4.96
C THR A 111 -11.16 -5.27 -4.11
N VAL A 112 -9.93 -4.80 -3.93
CA VAL A 112 -9.01 -5.27 -2.91
C VAL A 112 -8.78 -4.13 -1.93
N THR A 113 -9.20 -4.34 -0.69
CA THR A 113 -9.08 -3.37 0.39
C THR A 113 -7.96 -3.80 1.33
N VAL A 114 -6.99 -2.91 1.51
CA VAL A 114 -5.84 -3.09 2.40
C VAL A 114 -5.93 -2.05 3.51
N VAL A 115 -6.12 -2.50 4.75
CA VAL A 115 -6.04 -1.62 5.92
C VAL A 115 -4.61 -1.68 6.46
N LEU A 116 -3.86 -0.60 6.29
CA LEU A 116 -2.51 -0.43 6.80
C LEU A 116 -2.56 0.17 8.21
N GLY A 117 -1.95 -0.48 9.19
CA GLY A 117 -1.99 -0.01 10.58
C GLY A 117 -3.38 -0.09 11.20
N GLU A 118 -4.08 -1.19 10.97
CA GLU A 118 -5.42 -1.43 11.53
C GLU A 118 -5.39 -1.43 13.07
N ARG A 119 -6.31 -0.68 13.68
CA ARG A 119 -6.38 -0.45 15.13
C ARG A 119 -7.47 -1.25 15.86
N SER A 120 -8.35 -1.94 15.13
CA SER A 120 -9.50 -2.64 15.68
C SER A 120 -9.13 -3.68 16.75
N GLY A 121 -7.93 -4.27 16.63
CA GLY A 121 -7.38 -5.24 17.57
C GLY A 121 -6.50 -4.68 18.70
N GLY A 122 -6.41 -3.35 18.85
CA GLY A 122 -5.60 -2.70 19.89
C GLY A 122 -4.22 -2.21 19.43
N SER A 123 -3.83 -2.45 18.18
CA SER A 123 -2.64 -1.87 17.57
C SER A 123 -2.69 -0.32 17.59
N PRO A 124 -1.56 0.36 17.83
CA PRO A 124 -1.48 1.83 17.71
C PRO A 124 -1.55 2.32 16.25
N GLY A 125 -1.42 1.42 15.28
CA GLY A 125 -1.30 1.71 13.85
C GLY A 125 0.10 1.44 13.31
N ILE A 126 0.41 1.97 12.13
CA ILE A 126 1.72 1.86 11.47
C ILE A 126 2.49 3.18 11.61
N ARG A 127 3.76 3.13 12.03
CA ARG A 127 4.59 4.33 12.20
C ARG A 127 5.04 4.87 10.85
N VAL A 128 4.75 6.14 10.56
CA VAL A 128 5.24 6.85 9.38
C VAL A 128 6.76 7.04 9.45
N GLN A 129 7.40 7.26 8.30
CA GLN A 129 8.82 7.61 8.21
C GLN A 129 9.17 8.85 9.05
N THR A 130 10.40 8.96 9.53
CA THR A 130 10.82 9.99 10.50
C THR A 130 11.28 11.30 9.86
N PHE A 131 11.08 11.48 8.57
CA PHE A 131 11.49 12.68 7.84
C PHE A 131 10.39 13.14 6.88
N VAL A 132 10.39 14.45 6.63
CA VAL A 132 9.40 15.10 5.79
C VAL A 132 9.55 14.72 4.32
N GLU A 133 8.42 14.60 3.63
CA GLU A 133 8.37 14.36 2.18
C GLU A 133 7.13 15.05 1.62
N SER A 134 7.29 15.85 0.57
CA SER A 134 6.17 16.63 0.01
C SER A 134 5.11 15.77 -0.68
N ALA A 135 5.47 14.58 -1.15
CA ALA A 135 4.59 13.68 -1.90
C ALA A 135 5.00 12.22 -1.68
N HIS A 136 4.84 11.74 -0.45
CA HIS A 136 5.00 10.32 -0.16
C HIS A 136 3.95 9.53 -0.96
N GLU A 137 4.38 8.48 -1.65
CA GLU A 137 3.56 7.73 -2.59
C GLU A 137 3.49 6.26 -2.15
N PHE A 138 2.28 5.76 -1.90
CA PHE A 138 2.03 4.32 -1.87
C PHE A 138 1.86 3.85 -3.30
N ARG A 139 2.98 3.48 -3.93
CA ARG A 139 2.96 3.10 -5.34
C ARG A 139 2.42 1.70 -5.50
N VAL A 140 1.32 1.58 -6.23
CA VAL A 140 0.65 0.29 -6.46
C VAL A 140 1.06 -0.27 -7.81
N PHE A 141 1.39 -1.56 -7.83
CA PHE A 141 1.67 -2.32 -9.02
C PHE A 141 0.75 -3.53 -9.10
N VAL A 142 0.35 -3.90 -10.31
CA VAL A 142 -0.49 -5.06 -10.59
C VAL A 142 0.15 -5.89 -11.69
N ASP A 143 0.29 -7.19 -11.44
CA ASP A 143 0.53 -8.22 -12.45
C ASP A 143 -0.75 -9.06 -12.58
N PRO A 144 -1.57 -8.80 -13.61
CA PRO A 144 -2.88 -9.45 -13.72
C PRO A 144 -2.79 -10.88 -14.25
N THR A 145 -1.66 -11.32 -14.80
CA THR A 145 -1.57 -12.58 -15.56
C THR A 145 -0.48 -13.53 -15.06
N ASN A 146 0.05 -13.29 -13.85
CA ASN A 146 1.18 -14.04 -13.30
C ASN A 146 2.39 -14.10 -14.27
N ALA A 147 2.63 -13.01 -15.01
CA ALA A 147 3.74 -12.96 -15.97
C ALA A 147 5.08 -12.62 -15.31
N ALA A 148 5.09 -12.42 -13.98
CA ALA A 148 6.14 -11.78 -13.21
C ALA A 148 6.46 -10.34 -13.68
N VAL A 149 5.47 -9.67 -14.27
CA VAL A 149 5.61 -8.31 -14.83
C VAL A 149 4.57 -7.38 -14.20
N ALA A 150 4.83 -6.97 -12.96
CA ALA A 150 3.99 -6.01 -12.27
C ALA A 150 4.12 -4.61 -12.90
N ARG A 151 2.99 -4.01 -13.28
CA ARG A 151 2.91 -2.68 -13.88
C ARG A 151 2.30 -1.68 -12.91
N ALA A 152 2.85 -0.46 -12.90
CA ALA A 152 2.35 0.59 -12.01
C ALA A 152 0.92 1.01 -12.40
N VAL A 153 0.05 1.09 -11.40
CA VAL A 153 -1.25 1.76 -11.54
C VAL A 153 -1.00 3.26 -11.69
N VAL A 154 -1.72 3.87 -12.63
CA VAL A 154 -1.40 5.22 -13.15
C VAL A 154 -1.45 6.30 -12.08
N ASP A 155 -2.47 6.26 -11.22
CA ASP A 155 -2.78 7.28 -10.23
C ASP A 155 -2.65 6.70 -8.81
N SER A 156 -1.43 6.29 -8.45
CA SER A 156 -1.15 5.86 -7.06
C SER A 156 -1.28 7.04 -6.09
N PRO A 157 -1.87 6.82 -4.90
CA PRO A 157 -2.17 7.88 -3.94
C PRO A 157 -0.90 8.51 -3.35
N LYS A 158 -0.98 9.83 -3.10
CA LYS A 158 0.12 10.63 -2.58
C LYS A 158 -0.35 11.54 -1.47
N PHE A 159 0.46 11.69 -0.43
CA PHE A 159 0.20 12.59 0.68
C PHE A 159 1.50 13.18 1.22
N PRO A 160 1.47 14.39 1.80
CA PRO A 160 2.65 14.98 2.40
C PRO A 160 2.90 14.41 3.80
N ILE A 161 4.17 14.17 4.10
CA ILE A 161 4.66 13.92 5.45
C ILE A 161 5.28 15.23 5.94
N VAL A 162 4.71 15.80 6.99
CA VAL A 162 5.06 17.12 7.52
C VAL A 162 5.80 17.02 8.85
N ALA A 163 6.48 18.09 9.23
CA ALA A 163 7.07 18.19 10.55
C ALA A 163 5.96 18.24 11.62
N GLY A 164 6.27 17.74 12.82
CA GLY A 164 5.43 17.97 14.00
C GLY A 164 5.52 19.42 14.47
N GLU A 165 4.75 19.74 15.50
CA GLU A 165 4.86 21.03 16.18
C GLU A 165 6.26 21.23 16.75
N ALA A 166 6.83 22.42 16.54
CA ALA A 166 8.13 22.77 17.11
C ALA A 166 7.99 22.91 18.64
N VAL A 167 8.77 22.15 19.40
CA VAL A 167 8.68 22.14 20.87
C VAL A 167 9.68 23.09 21.53
N GLU A 168 10.86 23.26 20.96
CA GLU A 168 11.94 24.06 21.55
C GLU A 168 12.92 24.51 20.47
N LEU A 169 13.46 25.73 20.61
CA LEU A 169 14.59 26.22 19.84
C LEU A 169 15.84 26.17 20.70
N VAL A 170 16.82 25.35 20.32
CA VAL A 170 18.12 25.29 20.99
C VAL A 170 19.14 26.01 20.12
N CYS A 171 19.68 27.13 20.63
CA CYS A 171 20.84 27.81 20.04
C CYS A 171 22.09 27.42 20.84
N ILE A 172 23.11 26.92 20.15
CA ILE A 172 24.42 26.54 20.72
C ILE A 172 25.43 27.65 20.44
#